data_AF-A0A0R2L6S9-F1
#
_entry.id   AF-A0A0R2L6S9-F1
#
_cell.length_a   1.000
_cell.length_b   1.000
_cell.length_c   1.000
_cell.angle_alpha   90.00
_cell.angle_beta   90.00
_cell.angle_gamma   90.00
#
_symmetry.space_group_name_H-M   'P 1'
#
loop_
_entity.id
_entity.type
_entity.pdbx_description
1 polymer ?
#
loop_
_entity_poly.entity_id
_entity_poly.type
_entity_poly.pdbx_seq_one_letter_code
_entity_poly.pdbx_strand_id
1 'polypeptide(L)'
;MAANNKSNNESATTEKTAAPILIQIGIYATILFISWLISEFFVKTFPKFPLPTPVIGLVLLYLALTFKIVKVEWVDSFGGFMISLIGFLFVPSGVQLAGTLGILQNEGWKLIIVIILSTIVLLVVVAYTTRLFIWMRVHLFHRDADVDSEDQNK
;
A
#
# COMPACT_ATOMS: atom_id res chain seq x y z
N MET A 1 22.43 46.70 33.80
CA MET A 1 20.99 46.37 33.66
C MET A 1 20.73 45.99 32.20
N ALA A 2 20.13 44.82 32.00
CA ALA A 2 19.58 44.24 30.76
C ALA A 2 20.54 44.00 29.56
N ALA A 3 21.21 42.85 29.57
CA ALA A 3 21.74 42.22 28.36
C ALA A 3 20.67 41.32 27.73
N ASN A 4 20.24 41.72 26.53
CA ASN A 4 20.07 40.92 25.32
C ASN A 4 19.18 39.66 25.32
N ASN A 5 18.00 39.83 24.72
CA ASN A 5 17.13 38.82 24.15
C ASN A 5 17.49 38.64 22.67
N LYS A 6 17.94 37.44 22.24
CA LYS A 6 17.45 36.74 21.04
C LYS A 6 18.05 35.34 20.91
N SER A 7 17.17 34.36 20.68
CA SER A 7 17.40 33.02 20.07
C SER A 7 18.60 32.23 20.58
N ASN A 8 18.42 31.04 21.16
CA ASN A 8 18.27 29.83 20.35
C ASN A 8 17.33 28.83 21.01
N ASN A 9 16.12 28.78 20.48
CA ASN A 9 15.35 27.54 20.42
C ASN A 9 15.99 26.69 19.33
N GLU A 10 16.93 25.83 19.71
CA GLU A 10 17.33 24.66 18.93
C GLU A 10 16.77 23.43 19.64
N SER A 11 15.56 23.06 19.21
CA SER A 11 15.21 21.69 18.88
C SER A 11 15.64 20.63 19.89
N ALA A 12 14.79 20.42 20.91
CA ALA A 12 14.68 19.11 21.54
C ALA A 12 14.15 18.11 20.50
N THR A 13 15.06 17.48 19.74
CA THR A 13 14.76 16.31 18.93
C THR A 13 14.45 15.16 19.89
N THR A 14 13.16 14.89 20.09
CA THR A 14 12.72 13.63 20.68
C THR A 14 13.35 12.47 19.91
N GLU A 15 14.35 11.82 20.51
CA GLU A 15 14.87 10.53 20.07
C GLU A 15 13.72 9.50 20.09
N LYS A 16 13.02 9.35 18.98
CA LYS A 16 12.27 8.14 18.72
C LYS A 16 13.30 7.07 18.38
N THR A 17 13.59 6.19 19.34
CA THR A 17 14.44 5.01 19.15
C THR A 17 13.96 4.24 17.92
N ALA A 18 14.61 4.45 16.79
CA ALA A 18 14.44 3.63 15.61
C ALA A 18 14.93 2.23 15.99
N ALA A 19 14.05 1.22 15.91
CA ALA A 19 14.47 -0.14 16.16
C ALA A 19 15.62 -0.50 15.20
N PRO A 20 16.70 -1.17 15.66
CA PRO A 20 17.80 -1.58 14.80
C PRO A 20 17.25 -2.38 13.61
N ILE A 21 17.87 -2.21 12.43
CA ILE A 21 17.41 -2.79 11.15
C ILE A 21 17.14 -4.31 11.28
N LEU A 22 17.94 -5.01 12.10
CA LEU A 22 17.77 -6.44 12.38
C LEU A 22 16.42 -6.79 13.00
N ILE A 23 15.88 -5.94 13.88
CA ILE A 23 14.56 -6.13 14.49
C ILE A 23 13.46 -5.89 13.46
N GLN A 24 13.64 -4.91 12.57
CA GLN A 24 12.68 -4.65 11.49
C GLN A 24 12.59 -5.86 10.56
N ILE A 25 13.73 -6.42 10.17
CA ILE A 25 13.82 -7.67 9.40
C ILE A 25 13.13 -8.80 10.17
N GLY A 26 13.37 -8.92 11.47
CA GLY A 26 12.71 -9.91 12.33
C GLY A 26 11.18 -9.78 12.33
N ILE A 27 10.65 -8.56 12.34
CA ILE A 27 9.20 -8.30 12.24
C ILE A 27 8.66 -8.78 10.89
N TYR A 28 9.27 -8.36 9.79
CA TYR A 28 8.83 -8.81 8.45
C TYR A 28 8.94 -10.33 8.28
N ALA A 29 10.02 -10.95 8.76
CA ALA A 29 10.21 -12.40 8.71
C ALA A 29 9.13 -13.14 9.54
N THR A 30 8.84 -12.66 10.75
CA THR A 30 7.80 -13.25 11.61
C THR A 30 6.42 -13.15 10.96
N ILE A 31 6.09 -11.98 10.42
CA ILE A 31 4.81 -11.75 9.73
C ILE A 31 4.68 -12.64 8.50
N LEU A 32 5.73 -12.73 7.68
CA LEU A 32 5.74 -13.58 6.49
C LEU A 32 5.66 -15.06 6.87
N PHE A 33 6.32 -15.49 7.94
CA PHE A 33 6.26 -16.86 8.44
C PHE A 33 4.85 -17.23 8.90
N ILE A 34 4.20 -16.37 9.70
CA ILE A 34 2.80 -16.56 10.12
C ILE A 34 1.88 -16.56 8.91
N SER A 35 2.10 -15.66 7.95
CA SER A 35 1.30 -15.56 6.74
C SER A 35 1.45 -16.78 5.84
N TRP A 36 2.64 -17.37 5.78
CA TRP A 36 2.89 -18.61 5.05
C TRP A 36 2.10 -19.77 5.64
N LEU A 37 2.09 -19.89 6.97
CA LEU A 37 1.31 -20.91 7.68
C LEU A 37 -0.19 -20.76 7.42
N ILE A 38 -0.70 -19.52 7.48
CA ILE A 38 -2.12 -19.22 7.18
C ILE A 38 -2.43 -19.52 5.72
N SER A 39 -1.56 -19.12 4.79
CA SER A 39 -1.70 -19.36 3.36
C SER A 39 -1.82 -20.85 3.05
N GLU A 40 -0.92 -21.67 3.60
CA GLU A 40 -0.93 -23.11 3.37
C GLU A 40 -2.20 -23.78 3.92
N PHE A 41 -2.67 -23.35 5.10
CA PHE A 41 -3.93 -23.81 5.66
C PHE A 41 -5.14 -23.41 4.80
N PHE A 42 -5.12 -22.18 4.26
CA PHE A 42 -6.18 -21.66 3.40
C PHE A 42 -6.25 -22.42 2.07
N VAL A 43 -5.09 -22.72 1.46
CA VAL A 43 -5.01 -23.51 0.23
C VAL A 43 -5.51 -24.94 0.44
N LYS A 44 -5.20 -25.56 1.58
CA LYS A 44 -5.72 -26.89 1.93
C LYS A 44 -7.24 -26.91 2.10
N THR A 45 -7.81 -25.85 2.68
CA THR A 45 -9.25 -25.75 2.96
C THR A 45 -10.05 -25.27 1.75
N PHE A 46 -9.48 -24.34 0.97
CA PHE A 46 -10.11 -23.69 -0.18
C PHE A 46 -9.18 -23.76 -1.41
N PRO A 47 -9.08 -24.92 -2.08
CA PRO A 47 -8.15 -25.12 -3.18
C PRO A 47 -8.43 -24.25 -4.41
N LYS A 48 -9.63 -23.66 -4.50
CA LYS A 48 -10.02 -22.79 -5.62
C LYS A 48 -9.53 -21.35 -5.48
N PHE A 49 -9.01 -20.93 -4.31
CA PHE A 49 -8.61 -19.56 -4.07
C PHE A 49 -7.20 -19.47 -3.45
N PRO A 50 -6.14 -19.58 -4.26
CA PRO A 50 -4.77 -19.42 -3.80
C PRO A 50 -4.50 -17.94 -3.51
N LEU A 51 -4.46 -17.58 -2.24
CA LEU A 51 -4.04 -16.25 -1.82
C LEU A 51 -2.51 -16.16 -1.78
N PRO A 52 -1.89 -15.17 -2.44
CA PRO A 52 -0.46 -14.96 -2.32
C PRO A 52 -0.09 -14.66 -0.87
N THR A 53 0.92 -15.35 -0.35
CA THR A 53 1.43 -15.15 1.01
C THR A 53 1.74 -13.68 1.35
N PRO A 54 2.32 -12.86 0.46
CA PRO A 54 2.57 -11.45 0.76
C PRO A 54 1.31 -10.62 1.00
N VAL A 55 0.19 -10.97 0.35
CA VAL A 55 -1.10 -10.26 0.53
C VAL A 55 -1.64 -10.51 1.94
N ILE A 56 -1.55 -11.76 2.41
CA ILE A 56 -1.91 -12.12 3.79
C ILE A 56 -1.00 -11.38 4.78
N GLY A 57 0.30 -11.30 4.50
CA GLY A 57 1.26 -10.54 5.30
C GLY A 57 0.95 -9.06 5.38
N LEU A 58 0.50 -8.45 4.28
CA LEU A 58 0.08 -7.05 4.24
C LEU A 58 -1.12 -6.83 5.18
N VAL A 59 -2.14 -7.69 5.12
CA VAL A 59 -3.31 -7.61 6.01
C VAL A 59 -2.90 -7.81 7.48
N LEU A 60 -2.02 -8.78 7.75
CA LEU A 60 -1.56 -9.06 9.11
C LEU A 60 -0.72 -7.90 9.69
N LEU A 61 0.20 -7.34 8.91
CA LEU A 61 0.99 -6.18 9.30
C LEU A 61 0.09 -4.96 9.52
N TYR A 62 -0.88 -4.73 8.65
CA TYR A 62 -1.86 -3.66 8.80
C TYR A 62 -2.62 -3.79 10.13
N LEU A 63 -3.15 -4.98 10.43
CA LEU A 63 -3.83 -5.25 11.71
C LEU A 63 -2.90 -5.05 12.91
N ALA A 64 -1.65 -5.53 12.84
CA ALA A 64 -0.67 -5.33 13.91
C ALA A 64 -0.36 -3.85 14.17
N LEU A 65 -0.36 -3.03 13.12
CA LEU A 65 -0.25 -1.56 13.20
C LEU A 65 -1.53 -0.93 13.79
N THR A 66 -2.71 -1.37 13.35
CA THR A 66 -4.01 -0.88 13.86
C THR A 66 -4.16 -1.16 15.35
N PHE A 67 -3.79 -2.34 15.82
CA PHE A 67 -3.81 -2.72 17.23
C PHE A 67 -2.64 -2.14 18.04
N LYS A 68 -1.77 -1.31 17.44
CA LYS A 68 -0.57 -0.72 18.07
C LYS A 68 0.39 -1.74 18.68
N ILE A 69 0.34 -3.00 18.23
CA ILE A 69 1.28 -4.06 18.63
C ILE A 69 2.65 -3.75 18.01
N VAL A 70 2.63 -3.31 16.74
CA VAL A 70 3.81 -2.85 16.01
C VAL A 70 3.68 -1.35 15.78
N LYS A 71 4.74 -0.61 16.10
CA LYS A 71 4.82 0.83 15.82
C LYS A 71 5.30 1.04 14.39
N VAL A 72 4.76 2.05 13.70
CA VAL A 72 5.13 2.37 12.31
C VAL A 72 6.64 2.60 12.19
N GLU A 73 7.23 3.26 13.18
CA GLU A 73 8.67 3.56 13.20
C GLU A 73 9.58 2.31 13.20
N TRP A 74 9.04 1.14 13.52
CA TRP A 74 9.79 -0.13 13.56
C TRP A 74 9.84 -0.84 12.21
N VAL A 75 9.05 -0.41 11.23
CA VAL A 75 8.96 -1.07 9.92
C VAL A 75 9.19 -0.12 8.74
N ASP A 76 9.11 1.18 8.99
CA ASP A 76 9.20 2.24 7.98
C ASP A 76 10.58 2.31 7.30
N SER A 77 11.68 2.23 8.07
CA SER A 77 13.03 2.34 7.51
C SER A 77 13.38 1.18 6.57
N PHE A 78 13.13 -0.07 6.99
CA PHE A 78 13.38 -1.25 6.15
C PHE A 78 12.37 -1.35 4.99
N GLY A 79 11.12 -0.96 5.20
CA GLY A 79 10.12 -0.85 4.14
C GLY A 79 10.55 0.16 3.06
N GLY A 80 11.03 1.33 3.47
CA GLY A 80 11.64 2.37 2.65
C GLY A 80 12.87 1.89 1.86
N PHE A 81 13.70 1.07 2.48
CA PHE A 81 14.83 0.44 1.80
C PHE A 81 14.39 -0.59 0.74
N MET A 82 13.41 -1.44 1.06
CA MET A 82 12.87 -2.41 0.11
C MET A 82 12.19 -1.76 -1.09
N ILE A 83 11.38 -0.71 -0.89
CA ILE A 83 10.74 0.03 -1.99
C ILE A 83 11.78 0.68 -2.91
N SER A 84 12.89 1.17 -2.36
CA SER A 84 14.02 1.69 -3.16
C SER A 84 14.67 0.59 -4.03
N LEU A 85 14.73 -0.64 -3.52
CA LEU A 85 15.27 -1.79 -4.25
C LEU A 85 14.33 -2.32 -5.35
N ILE A 86 13.03 -2.01 -5.32
CA ILE A 86 12.06 -2.52 -6.30
C ILE A 86 12.46 -2.16 -7.74
N GLY A 87 12.90 -0.92 -7.99
CA GLY A 87 13.37 -0.50 -9.32
C GLY A 87 14.58 -1.33 -9.78
N PHE A 88 15.51 -1.62 -8.88
CA PHE A 88 16.66 -2.48 -9.15
C PHE A 88 16.25 -3.93 -9.43
N LEU A 89 15.28 -4.50 -8.69
CA LEU A 89 14.74 -5.85 -8.93
C LEU A 89 14.01 -5.99 -10.26
N PHE A 90 13.47 -4.88 -10.80
CA PHE A 90 12.87 -4.86 -12.13
C PHE A 90 13.88 -4.87 -13.27
N VAL A 91 15.13 -4.44 -13.06
CA VAL A 91 16.15 -4.42 -14.12
C VAL A 91 16.46 -5.83 -14.64
N PRO A 92 16.84 -6.82 -13.81
CA PRO A 92 17.06 -8.19 -14.27
C PRO A 92 15.82 -8.80 -14.95
N SER A 93 14.65 -8.57 -14.36
CA SER A 93 13.37 -9.06 -14.90
C SER A 93 13.08 -8.47 -16.29
N GLY A 94 13.37 -7.18 -16.50
CA GLY A 94 13.23 -6.50 -17.79
C GLY A 94 14.27 -6.94 -18.83
N VAL A 95 15.52 -7.15 -18.42
CA VAL A 95 16.57 -7.67 -19.32
C VAL A 95 16.22 -9.05 -19.85
N GLN A 96 15.59 -9.90 -19.03
CA GLN A 96 15.12 -11.21 -19.49
C GLN A 96 14.03 -11.10 -20.57
N LEU A 97 13.10 -10.15 -20.43
CA LEU A 97 12.13 -9.82 -21.48
C LEU A 97 12.83 -9.31 -22.75
N ALA A 98 13.91 -8.55 -22.60
CA ALA A 98 14.66 -8.01 -23.72
C ALA A 98 15.27 -9.09 -24.62
N GLY A 99 15.67 -10.23 -24.04
CA GLY A 99 16.14 -11.40 -24.80
C GLY A 99 15.05 -12.05 -25.69
N THR A 100 13.77 -11.78 -25.41
CA THR A 100 12.61 -12.30 -26.16
C THR A 100 11.92 -11.25 -27.05
N LEU A 101 12.65 -10.20 -27.45
CA LEU A 101 12.11 -9.06 -28.19
C LEU A 101 11.37 -9.44 -29.48
N GLY A 102 11.78 -10.50 -30.18
CA GLY A 102 11.13 -10.92 -31.43
C GLY A 102 9.66 -11.35 -31.24
N ILE A 103 9.36 -12.03 -30.13
CA ILE A 103 7.97 -12.42 -29.78
C ILE A 103 7.19 -11.18 -29.36
N LEU A 104 7.83 -10.30 -28.59
CA LEU A 104 7.22 -9.05 -28.13
C LEU A 104 6.96 -8.07 -29.28
N GLN A 105 7.74 -8.10 -30.36
CA GLN A 105 7.47 -7.27 -31.54
C GLN A 105 6.22 -7.76 -32.30
N ASN A 106 6.03 -9.08 -32.39
CA ASN A 106 4.87 -9.66 -33.08
C ASN A 106 3.58 -9.55 -32.28
N GLU A 107 3.64 -9.74 -30.96
CA GLU A 107 2.46 -9.82 -30.08
C GLU A 107 2.31 -8.63 -29.13
N GLY A 108 3.32 -7.77 -29.02
CA GLY A 108 3.33 -6.63 -28.09
C GLY A 108 2.28 -5.58 -28.38
N TRP A 109 1.89 -5.41 -29.65
CA TRP A 109 0.76 -4.56 -30.00
C TRP A 109 -0.55 -5.05 -29.38
N LYS A 110 -0.77 -6.37 -29.34
CA LYS A 110 -1.95 -6.96 -28.68
C LYS A 110 -1.90 -6.74 -27.17
N LEU A 111 -0.72 -6.86 -26.54
CA LEU A 111 -0.54 -6.55 -25.12
C LEU A 111 -0.91 -5.10 -24.80
N ILE A 112 -0.46 -4.13 -25.60
CA ILE A 112 -0.77 -2.71 -25.40
C ILE A 112 -2.29 -2.47 -25.45
N ILE A 113 -2.97 -3.02 -26.47
CA ILE A 113 -4.42 -2.91 -26.58
C ILE A 113 -5.11 -3.52 -25.36
N VAL A 114 -4.69 -4.72 -24.93
CA VAL A 114 -5.28 -5.41 -23.78
C VAL A 114 -5.07 -4.62 -22.49
N ILE A 115 -3.88 -4.04 -22.28
CA ILE A 115 -3.58 -3.21 -21.09
C ILE A 115 -4.47 -1.97 -21.06
N ILE A 116 -4.56 -1.23 -22.17
CA ILE A 116 -5.39 -0.03 -22.26
C ILE A 116 -6.86 -0.38 -22.01
N LEU A 117 -7.37 -1.39 -22.71
CA LEU A 117 -8.77 -1.80 -22.59
C LEU A 117 -9.08 -2.32 -21.19
N SER A 118 -8.20 -3.13 -20.60
CA SER A 118 -8.34 -3.60 -19.21
C SER A 118 -8.32 -2.44 -18.21
N THR A 119 -7.49 -1.42 -18.44
CA THR A 119 -7.42 -0.24 -17.57
C THR A 119 -8.71 0.57 -17.67
N ILE A 120 -9.23 0.80 -18.88
CA ILE A 120 -10.50 1.49 -19.08
C ILE A 120 -11.64 0.73 -18.39
N VAL A 121 -11.74 -0.59 -18.60
CA VAL A 121 -12.76 -1.43 -17.98
C VAL A 121 -12.64 -1.37 -16.45
N LEU A 122 -11.42 -1.50 -15.90
CA LEU A 122 -11.19 -1.39 -14.47
C LEU A 122 -11.63 -0.03 -13.92
N LEU A 123 -11.29 1.07 -14.58
CA LEU A 123 -11.72 2.42 -14.16
C LEU A 123 -13.24 2.57 -14.22
N VAL A 124 -13.90 2.05 -15.25
CA VAL A 124 -15.36 2.05 -15.37
C VAL A 124 -15.99 1.28 -14.22
N VAL A 125 -15.53 0.06 -13.94
CA VAL A 125 -16.04 -0.78 -12.84
C VAL A 125 -15.83 -0.11 -11.48
N VAL A 126 -14.67 0.50 -11.24
CA VAL A 126 -14.39 1.25 -10.01
C VAL A 126 -15.30 2.46 -9.89
N ALA A 127 -15.52 3.21 -10.98
CA ALA A 127 -16.41 4.37 -11.00
C ALA A 127 -17.87 3.98 -10.70
N TYR A 128 -18.38 2.93 -11.32
CA TYR A 128 -19.73 2.40 -11.04
C TYR A 128 -19.85 1.84 -9.63
N THR A 129 -18.86 1.08 -9.15
CA THR A 129 -18.83 0.57 -7.77
C THR A 129 -18.86 1.71 -6.77
N THR A 130 -18.07 2.76 -6.99
CA THR A 130 -18.03 3.94 -6.11
C THR A 130 -19.36 4.69 -6.16
N ARG A 131 -19.94 4.89 -7.36
CA ARG A 131 -21.27 5.51 -7.51
C ARG A 131 -22.36 4.70 -6.82
N LEU A 132 -22.35 3.38 -6.96
CA LEU A 132 -23.29 2.49 -6.30
C LEU A 132 -23.14 2.57 -4.78
N PHE A 133 -21.90 2.58 -4.26
CA PHE A 133 -21.64 2.69 -2.83
C PHE A 133 -22.11 4.04 -2.27
N ILE A 134 -21.89 5.15 -2.99
CA ILE A 134 -22.39 6.47 -2.62
C ILE A 134 -23.92 6.49 -2.65
N TRP A 135 -24.54 6.01 -3.72
CA TRP A 135 -25.99 5.94 -3.85
C TRP A 135 -26.62 5.07 -2.74
N MET A 136 -26.03 3.92 -2.46
CA MET A 136 -26.46 2.99 -1.40
C MET A 136 -26.29 3.61 -0.02
N ARG A 137 -25.21 4.37 0.22
CA ARG A 137 -25.00 5.15 1.46
C ARG A 137 -26.03 6.26 1.60
N VAL A 138 -26.36 7.00 0.55
CA VAL A 138 -27.40 8.04 0.58
C VAL A 138 -28.78 7.45 0.88
N HIS A 139 -29.10 6.29 0.31
CA HIS A 139 -30.41 5.67 0.50
C HIS A 139 -30.58 5.01 1.88
N LEU A 140 -29.48 4.55 2.51
CA LEU A 140 -29.52 3.85 3.82
C LEU A 140 -29.13 4.73 5.00
N PHE A 141 -28.27 5.73 4.82
CA PHE A 141 -27.90 6.71 5.84
C PHE A 141 -28.56 8.04 5.47
N HIS A 142 -29.68 8.35 6.13
CA HIS A 142 -30.26 9.69 6.20
C HIS A 142 -29.31 10.62 6.96
N ARG A 143 -28.15 10.90 6.39
CA ARG A 143 -27.40 12.11 6.65
C ARG A 143 -27.47 12.84 5.35
N ASP A 144 -28.43 13.74 5.26
CA ASP A 144 -28.37 14.85 4.34
C ASP A 144 -26.94 15.36 4.42
N ALA A 145 -26.21 15.26 3.32
CA ALA A 145 -25.07 16.15 3.15
C ALA A 145 -25.72 17.52 2.96
N ASP A 146 -25.97 18.17 4.09
CA ASP A 146 -26.00 19.60 4.23
C ASP A 146 -24.66 20.14 3.68
N VAL A 147 -24.60 20.18 2.36
CA VAL A 147 -23.68 21.06 1.64
C VAL A 147 -24.17 22.45 2.01
N ASP A 148 -23.46 23.04 2.95
CA ASP A 148 -23.68 24.40 3.46
C ASP A 148 -24.02 25.32 2.29
N SER A 149 -25.28 25.72 2.24
CA SER A 149 -25.76 26.80 1.38
C SER A 149 -25.54 28.10 2.16
N GLU A 150 -24.28 28.38 2.52
CA GLU A 150 -23.87 29.56 3.27
C GLU A 150 -23.04 30.53 2.41
N ASP A 151 -23.35 30.61 1.11
CA ASP A 151 -22.76 31.61 0.17
C ASP A 151 -23.83 32.29 -0.71
N GLN A 152 -25.02 32.58 -0.16
CA GLN A 152 -26.05 33.40 -0.81
C GLN A 152 -26.65 34.51 0.07
N ASN A 153 -25.95 34.94 1.12
CA ASN A 153 -26.23 36.24 1.77
C ASN A 153 -25.08 36.72 2.67
N LYS A 154 -24.02 37.29 2.09
CA LYS A 154 -23.32 38.43 2.70
C LYS A 154 -22.45 39.19 1.71
#